data_AF-A0A7Y6PQF7-F1
#
_entry.id   AF-A0A7Y6PQF7-F1
#
_cell.length_a   1.000
_cell.length_b   1.000
_cell.length_c   1.000
_cell.angle_alpha   90.00
_cell.angle_beta   90.00
_cell.angle_gamma   90.00
#
_symmetry.space_group_name_H-M   'P 1'
#
loop_
_entity.id
_entity.type
_entity.pdbx_description
1 polymer ?
#
loop_
_entity_poly.entity_id
_entity_poly.type
_entity_poly.pdbx_seq_one_letter_code
_entity_poly.pdbx_strand_id
1 'polypeptide(L)'
;MNASPSSLARRAGRIAFGVVLFLGMLVLAVFAIHYGFREMPVHAWQILLGTWLTAFATAAVVRTVTDCIAASDLADDHPWVPAGELTDDHERVAAGELADERQRVAALVLPAIGIALIAPLTVHAIVVLLVNLDHVATWSLLRHALEQFDGWAVASLALTGPAHVTFAALVGVRANRLAKGAIPVTVKTIYLATVIAACVPGILVVVPPFVVALTGLPMLPLLYWMEGVAERDREPRIALPTAVARVA
;
A
#
# COMPACT_ATOMS: atom_id res chain seq x y z
N MET A 1 -25.71 -5.38 6.20
CA MET A 1 -25.87 -5.03 4.76
C MET A 1 -24.74 -5.67 3.99
N ASN A 2 -25.03 -6.49 2.98
CA ASN A 2 -23.97 -7.17 2.23
C ASN A 2 -23.25 -6.18 1.31
N ALA A 3 -21.92 -6.23 1.33
CA ALA A 3 -21.08 -5.44 0.45
C ALA A 3 -21.40 -5.78 -1.02
N SER A 4 -21.57 -4.76 -1.87
CA SER A 4 -21.83 -5.04 -3.30
C SER A 4 -20.65 -5.83 -3.90
N PRO A 5 -20.88 -6.80 -4.80
CA PRO A 5 -19.84 -7.50 -5.58
C PRO A 5 -18.63 -6.64 -5.97
N SER A 6 -18.89 -5.49 -6.60
CA SER A 6 -17.86 -4.55 -7.05
C SER A 6 -17.03 -3.90 -5.93
N SER A 7 -17.52 -3.89 -4.70
CA SER A 7 -16.77 -3.36 -3.54
C SER A 7 -15.80 -4.40 -2.99
N LEU A 8 -16.22 -5.67 -2.95
CA LEU A 8 -15.40 -6.80 -2.53
C LEU A 8 -14.22 -6.99 -3.48
N ALA A 9 -14.45 -6.97 -4.79
CA ALA A 9 -13.40 -7.08 -5.79
C ALA A 9 -12.35 -5.96 -5.70
N ARG A 10 -12.79 -4.71 -5.52
CA ARG A 10 -11.87 -3.58 -5.32
C ARG A 10 -11.05 -3.72 -4.04
N ARG A 11 -11.68 -4.14 -2.93
CA ARG A 11 -11.00 -4.36 -1.65
C ARG A 11 -9.97 -5.48 -1.77
N ALA A 12 -10.33 -6.62 -2.37
CA ALA A 12 -9.43 -7.74 -2.61
C ALA A 12 -8.22 -7.35 -3.47
N GLY A 13 -8.43 -6.61 -4.56
CA GLY A 13 -7.35 -6.10 -5.40
C GLY A 13 -6.37 -5.19 -4.64
N ARG A 14 -6.87 -4.28 -3.78
CA ARG A 14 -6.02 -3.42 -2.93
C ARG A 14 -5.24 -4.19 -1.86
N ILE A 15 -5.84 -5.22 -1.27
CA ILE A 15 -5.15 -6.10 -0.31
C ILE A 15 -3.99 -6.80 -1.02
N ALA A 16 -4.26 -7.43 -2.17
CA ALA A 16 -3.25 -8.15 -2.93
C ALA A 16 -2.10 -7.24 -3.39
N PHE A 17 -2.42 -6.02 -3.86
CA PHE A 17 -1.44 -4.98 -4.16
C PHE A 17 -0.52 -4.70 -2.97
N GLY A 18 -1.10 -4.46 -1.78
CA GLY A 18 -0.34 -4.16 -0.57
C GLY A 18 0.56 -5.30 -0.11
N VAL A 19 0.08 -6.55 -0.21
CA VAL A 19 0.86 -7.75 0.12
C VAL A 19 2.10 -7.84 -0.77
N VAL A 20 1.96 -7.65 -2.08
CA VAL A 20 3.10 -7.72 -3.01
C VAL A 20 4.12 -6.63 -2.71
N LEU A 21 3.70 -5.39 -2.48
CA LEU A 21 4.63 -4.30 -2.12
C LEU A 21 5.40 -4.61 -0.83
N PHE A 22 4.70 -5.12 0.19
CA PHE A 22 5.32 -5.49 1.47
C PHE A 22 6.35 -6.61 1.29
N LEU A 23 6.01 -7.66 0.54
CA LEU A 23 6.93 -8.77 0.26
C LEU A 23 8.14 -8.31 -0.57
N GLY A 24 7.94 -7.44 -1.57
CA GLY A 24 9.04 -6.87 -2.34
C GLY A 24 10.01 -6.06 -1.47
N MET A 25 9.49 -5.29 -0.51
CA MET A 25 10.34 -4.60 0.48
C MET A 25 11.10 -5.59 1.37
N LEU A 26 10.45 -6.66 1.81
CA LEU A 26 11.10 -7.69 2.63
C LEU A 26 12.26 -8.35 1.88
N VAL A 27 12.06 -8.68 0.60
CA VAL A 27 13.12 -9.23 -0.27
C VAL A 27 14.28 -8.25 -0.40
N LEU A 28 14.01 -6.98 -0.69
CA LEU A 28 15.03 -5.92 -0.75
C LEU A 28 15.83 -5.84 0.56
N ALA A 29 15.15 -5.83 1.71
CA ALA A 29 15.80 -5.74 3.02
C ALA A 29 16.67 -6.98 3.30
N VAL A 30 16.17 -8.18 3.02
CA VAL A 30 16.92 -9.43 3.22
C VAL A 30 18.17 -9.46 2.34
N PHE A 31 18.05 -9.06 1.06
CA PHE A 31 19.19 -9.01 0.14
C PHE A 31 20.22 -7.98 0.60
N ALA A 32 19.80 -6.78 0.97
CA ALA A 32 20.68 -5.74 1.47
C ALA A 32 21.41 -6.17 2.76
N ILE A 33 20.74 -6.88 3.68
CA ILE A 33 21.36 -7.40 4.91
C ILE A 33 22.34 -8.54 4.61
N HIS A 34 21.97 -9.47 3.73
CA HIS A 34 22.77 -10.66 3.46
C HIS A 34 24.02 -10.37 2.62
N TYR A 35 23.88 -9.51 1.60
CA TYR A 35 24.96 -9.19 0.68
C TYR A 35 25.72 -7.90 1.06
N GLY A 36 25.09 -6.97 1.78
CA GLY A 36 25.71 -5.70 2.17
C GLY A 36 26.17 -4.92 0.93
N PHE A 37 27.42 -4.42 0.96
CA PHE A 37 28.05 -3.74 -0.18
C PHE A 37 28.74 -4.70 -1.18
N ARG A 38 28.56 -6.01 -1.04
CA ARG A 38 29.06 -6.98 -2.03
C ARG A 38 28.15 -6.99 -3.26
N GLU A 39 28.63 -7.57 -4.35
CA GLU A 39 27.83 -7.77 -5.56
C GLU A 39 26.54 -8.55 -5.23
N MET A 40 25.39 -7.89 -5.37
CA MET A 40 24.09 -8.53 -5.21
C MET A 40 23.80 -9.37 -6.45
N PRO A 41 23.22 -10.58 -6.30
CA PRO A 41 22.85 -11.42 -7.45
C PRO A 41 21.71 -10.80 -8.27
N VAL A 42 20.92 -9.91 -7.67
CA VAL A 42 19.86 -9.14 -8.31
C VAL A 42 19.99 -7.69 -7.84
N HIS A 43 19.99 -6.75 -8.78
CA HIS A 43 20.12 -5.33 -8.48
C HIS A 43 18.86 -4.80 -7.77
N ALA A 44 19.02 -3.86 -6.84
CA ALA A 44 17.93 -3.26 -6.07
C ALA A 44 16.90 -2.58 -6.98
N TRP A 45 17.34 -1.93 -8.07
CA TRP A 45 16.43 -1.32 -9.04
C TRP A 45 15.55 -2.36 -9.75
N GLN A 46 16.06 -3.57 -10.00
CA GLN A 46 15.29 -4.66 -10.63
C GLN A 46 14.22 -5.15 -9.67
N ILE A 47 14.56 -5.35 -8.40
CA ILE A 47 13.59 -5.77 -7.38
C ILE A 47 12.54 -4.68 -7.19
N LEU A 48 12.94 -3.41 -7.14
CA LEU A 48 12.04 -2.27 -6.99
C LEU A 48 11.04 -2.18 -8.16
N LEU A 49 11.54 -2.21 -9.40
CA LEU A 49 10.70 -2.15 -10.61
C LEU A 49 9.79 -3.39 -10.70
N GLY A 50 10.36 -4.58 -10.48
CA GLY A 50 9.62 -5.84 -10.44
C GLY A 50 8.50 -5.82 -9.42
N THR A 51 8.76 -5.31 -8.21
CA THR A 51 7.77 -5.18 -7.13
C THR A 51 6.57 -4.34 -7.56
N TRP A 52 6.79 -3.17 -8.17
CA TRP A 52 5.70 -2.33 -8.68
C TRP A 52 4.90 -3.02 -9.77
N LEU A 53 5.57 -3.58 -10.77
CA LEU A 53 4.93 -4.27 -11.90
C LEU A 53 4.09 -5.46 -11.42
N THR A 54 4.66 -6.31 -10.57
CA THR A 54 3.95 -7.45 -9.97
C THR A 54 2.78 -6.98 -9.13
N ALA A 55 2.92 -5.92 -8.32
CA ALA A 55 1.83 -5.43 -7.48
C ALA A 55 0.63 -4.97 -8.33
N PHE A 56 0.86 -4.19 -9.40
CA PHE A 56 -0.20 -3.78 -10.31
C PHE A 56 -0.85 -4.97 -11.04
N ALA A 57 -0.04 -5.90 -11.54
CA ALA A 57 -0.54 -7.08 -12.23
C ALA A 57 -1.40 -7.96 -11.30
N THR A 58 -0.91 -8.27 -10.10
CA THR A 58 -1.66 -9.05 -9.10
C THR A 58 -2.95 -8.37 -8.69
N ALA A 59 -2.93 -7.04 -8.48
CA ALA A 59 -4.14 -6.29 -8.14
C ALA A 59 -5.21 -6.36 -9.24
N ALA A 60 -4.79 -6.24 -10.51
CA ALA A 60 -5.68 -6.35 -11.66
C ALA A 60 -6.27 -7.76 -11.78
N VAL A 61 -5.43 -8.81 -11.67
CA VAL A 61 -5.86 -10.21 -11.74
C VAL A 61 -6.86 -10.54 -10.62
N VAL A 62 -6.53 -10.22 -9.37
CA VAL A 62 -7.40 -10.51 -8.21
C VAL A 62 -8.74 -9.79 -8.34
N ARG A 63 -8.72 -8.54 -8.80
CA ARG A 63 -9.95 -7.78 -9.04
C ARG A 63 -10.82 -8.46 -10.11
N THR A 64 -10.25 -8.78 -11.28
CA THR A 64 -10.98 -9.42 -12.37
C THR A 64 -11.56 -10.77 -11.95
N VAL A 65 -10.78 -11.62 -11.27
CA VAL A 65 -11.25 -12.92 -10.78
C VAL A 65 -12.41 -12.75 -9.79
N THR A 66 -12.31 -11.80 -8.86
CA THR A 66 -13.37 -11.56 -7.87
C THR A 66 -14.64 -11.01 -8.54
N ASP A 67 -14.49 -10.12 -9.53
CA ASP A 67 -15.62 -9.61 -10.33
C ASP A 67 -16.30 -10.75 -11.12
N CYS A 68 -15.53 -11.70 -11.68
CA CYS A 68 -16.07 -12.87 -12.38
C CYS A 68 -16.84 -13.81 -11.45
N ILE A 69 -16.30 -14.13 -10.27
CA ILE A 69 -16.98 -15.00 -9.28
C ILE A 69 -18.28 -14.35 -8.81
N ALA A 70 -18.24 -13.06 -8.51
CA ALA A 70 -19.44 -12.39 -8.04
C ALA A 70 -20.50 -12.22 -9.15
N ALA A 71 -20.10 -12.26 -10.42
CA ALA A 71 -21.03 -12.32 -11.55
C ALA A 71 -21.64 -13.72 -11.75
N SER A 72 -20.88 -14.79 -11.49
CA SER A 72 -21.43 -16.16 -11.54
C SER A 72 -22.42 -16.42 -10.39
N ASP A 73 -22.13 -15.97 -9.18
CA ASP A 73 -23.02 -16.15 -8.02
C ASP A 73 -24.40 -15.49 -8.25
N LEU A 74 -24.42 -14.33 -8.94
CA LEU A 74 -25.66 -13.66 -9.31
C LEU A 74 -26.44 -14.38 -10.41
N ALA A 75 -25.77 -15.19 -11.24
CA ALA A 75 -26.41 -15.97 -12.29
C ALA A 75 -27.02 -17.27 -11.75
N ASP A 76 -26.44 -17.82 -10.68
CA ASP A 76 -26.87 -19.07 -10.04
C ASP A 76 -27.97 -18.90 -8.98
N ASP A 77 -28.45 -17.66 -8.74
CA ASP A 77 -29.39 -17.32 -7.68
C ASP A 77 -30.84 -17.80 -8.00
N HIS A 78 -31.05 -19.12 -7.89
CA HIS A 78 -32.34 -19.77 -7.65
C HIS A 78 -32.14 -21.04 -6.81
N PRO A 79 -32.37 -20.95 -5.48
CA PRO A 79 -33.31 -21.87 -4.84
C PRO A 79 -34.15 -21.20 -3.72
N TRP A 80 -35.43 -21.57 -3.68
CA TRP A 80 -36.37 -21.25 -2.61
C TRP A 80 -35.83 -21.69 -1.24
N VAL A 81 -35.64 -20.75 -0.30
CA VAL A 81 -35.27 -21.05 1.09
C VAL A 81 -36.55 -21.26 1.92
N PRO A 82 -36.76 -22.43 2.55
CA PRO A 82 -37.94 -22.68 3.39
C PRO A 82 -37.96 -21.75 4.61
N ALA A 83 -39.14 -21.21 4.92
CA ALA A 83 -39.39 -20.14 5.90
C ALA A 83 -39.20 -20.52 7.39
N GLY A 84 -38.43 -21.56 7.72
CA GLY A 84 -38.40 -22.19 9.05
C GLY A 84 -37.25 -21.79 9.99
N GLU A 85 -36.24 -21.05 9.55
CA GLU A 85 -34.96 -20.93 10.27
C GLU A 85 -34.62 -19.47 10.61
N LEU A 86 -35.36 -18.87 11.56
CA LEU A 86 -35.32 -17.42 11.89
C LEU A 86 -34.60 -17.08 13.21
N THR A 87 -34.03 -18.05 13.92
CA THR A 87 -33.42 -17.81 15.25
C THR A 87 -31.90 -17.64 15.22
N ASP A 88 -31.26 -17.87 14.07
CA ASP A 88 -29.79 -17.85 13.88
C ASP A 88 -29.29 -16.55 13.21
N ASP A 89 -30.19 -15.61 12.93
CA ASP A 89 -29.93 -14.45 12.07
C ASP A 89 -29.05 -13.38 12.74
N HIS A 90 -29.16 -13.20 14.06
CA HIS A 90 -28.39 -12.16 14.77
C HIS A 90 -26.88 -12.47 14.81
N GLU A 91 -26.50 -13.72 15.06
CA GLU A 91 -25.08 -14.13 15.06
C GLU A 91 -24.48 -14.06 13.66
N ARG A 92 -25.24 -14.48 12.63
CA ARG A 92 -24.82 -14.38 11.23
C ARG A 92 -24.61 -12.94 10.78
N VAL A 93 -25.51 -12.02 11.17
CA VAL A 93 -25.36 -10.59 10.88
C VAL A 93 -24.13 -10.01 11.57
N ALA A 94 -23.92 -10.29 12.85
CA ALA A 94 -22.74 -9.82 13.59
C ALA A 94 -21.43 -10.35 13.01
N ALA A 95 -21.38 -11.63 12.62
CA ALA A 95 -20.22 -12.23 11.97
C ALA A 95 -19.92 -11.59 10.60
N GLY A 96 -20.96 -11.29 9.82
CA GLY A 96 -20.84 -10.60 8.54
C GLY A 96 -20.30 -9.18 8.67
N GLU A 97 -20.77 -8.42 9.66
CA GLU A 97 -20.29 -7.06 9.94
C GLU A 97 -18.82 -7.04 10.36
N LEU A 98 -18.40 -7.98 11.21
CA LEU A 98 -17.00 -8.13 11.61
C LEU A 98 -16.09 -8.51 10.43
N ALA A 99 -16.55 -9.39 9.53
CA ALA A 99 -15.81 -9.77 8.34
C ALA A 99 -15.65 -8.58 7.37
N ASP A 100 -16.72 -7.81 7.15
CA ASP A 100 -16.69 -6.61 6.31
C ASP A 100 -15.73 -5.56 6.87
N GLU A 101 -15.77 -5.30 8.18
CA GLU A 101 -14.86 -4.37 8.85
C GLU A 101 -13.40 -4.80 8.67
N ARG A 102 -13.08 -6.07 8.94
CA ARG A 102 -11.72 -6.60 8.78
C ARG A 102 -11.20 -6.42 7.35
N GLN A 103 -12.02 -6.74 6.36
CA GLN A 103 -11.65 -6.60 4.95
C GLN A 103 -11.44 -5.13 4.56
N ARG A 104 -12.30 -4.23 5.06
CA ARG A 104 -12.18 -2.78 4.84
C ARG A 104 -10.90 -2.22 5.47
N VAL A 105 -10.56 -2.64 6.69
CA VAL A 105 -9.30 -2.27 7.36
C VAL A 105 -8.10 -2.78 6.56
N ALA A 106 -8.08 -4.07 6.20
CA ALA A 106 -6.98 -4.67 5.45
C ALA A 106 -6.75 -3.98 4.10
N ALA A 107 -7.82 -3.65 3.37
CA ALA A 107 -7.79 -3.03 2.06
C ALA A 107 -7.28 -1.58 2.05
N LEU A 108 -7.15 -0.95 3.22
CA LEU A 108 -6.56 0.38 3.36
C LEU A 108 -5.17 0.31 4.01
N VAL A 109 -5.00 -0.53 5.04
CA VAL A 109 -3.76 -0.61 5.83
C VAL A 109 -2.61 -1.24 5.03
N LEU A 110 -2.82 -2.41 4.42
CA LEU A 110 -1.76 -3.12 3.70
C LEU A 110 -1.19 -2.31 2.52
N PRO A 111 -1.99 -1.75 1.60
CA PRO A 111 -1.45 -0.94 0.53
C PRO A 111 -0.77 0.34 1.06
N ALA A 112 -1.30 0.96 2.11
CA ALA A 112 -0.68 2.16 2.68
C ALA A 112 0.71 1.87 3.26
N ILE A 113 0.87 0.77 4.00
CA ILE A 113 2.18 0.34 4.52
C ILE A 113 3.12 -0.02 3.38
N GLY A 114 2.66 -0.82 2.41
CA GLY A 114 3.47 -1.22 1.26
C GLY A 114 3.99 -0.03 0.46
N ILE A 115 3.13 0.94 0.15
CA ILE A 115 3.52 2.19 -0.53
C ILE A 115 4.49 2.99 0.35
N ALA A 116 4.20 3.12 1.65
CA ALA A 116 5.07 3.89 2.56
C ALA A 116 6.49 3.33 2.67
N LEU A 117 6.67 2.02 2.47
CA LEU A 117 7.99 1.37 2.45
C LEU A 117 8.70 1.51 1.10
N ILE A 118 7.99 1.34 0.00
CA ILE A 118 8.57 1.29 -1.36
C ILE A 118 8.74 2.67 -2.00
N ALA A 119 7.81 3.60 -1.75
CA ALA A 119 7.80 4.90 -2.40
C ALA A 119 9.02 5.77 -2.07
N PRO A 120 9.56 5.80 -0.84
CA PRO A 120 10.80 6.52 -0.55
C PRO A 120 11.99 6.01 -1.38
N LEU A 121 12.17 4.68 -1.50
CA LEU A 121 13.19 4.08 -2.38
C LEU A 121 12.98 4.46 -3.85
N THR A 122 11.73 4.57 -4.28
CA THR A 122 11.38 5.02 -5.64
C THR A 122 11.79 6.48 -5.85
N VAL A 123 11.53 7.36 -4.87
CA VAL A 123 11.98 8.75 -4.91
C VAL A 123 13.51 8.82 -4.94
N HIS A 124 14.20 8.01 -4.13
CA HIS A 124 15.66 7.94 -4.16
C HIS A 124 16.19 7.52 -5.52
N ALA A 125 15.60 6.51 -6.17
CA ALA A 125 15.98 6.10 -7.52
C ALA A 125 15.83 7.24 -8.52
N ILE A 126 14.71 7.96 -8.47
CA ILE A 126 14.49 9.14 -9.33
C ILE A 126 15.54 10.22 -9.05
N VAL A 127 15.85 10.52 -7.79
CA VAL A 127 16.88 11.51 -7.44
C VAL A 127 18.25 11.11 -7.97
N VAL A 128 18.66 9.84 -7.81
CA VAL A 128 19.93 9.33 -8.35
C VAL A 128 19.97 9.50 -9.87
N LEU A 129 18.89 9.17 -10.56
CA LEU A 129 18.80 9.36 -12.01
C LEU A 129 18.86 10.85 -12.41
N LEU A 130 18.15 11.72 -11.68
CA LEU A 130 18.12 13.16 -11.95
C LEU A 130 19.47 13.84 -11.73
N VAL A 131 20.19 13.49 -10.66
CA VAL A 131 21.51 14.05 -10.34
C VAL A 131 22.58 13.62 -11.34
N ASN A 132 22.37 12.48 -12.01
CA ASN A 132 23.31 11.98 -13.02
C ASN A 132 22.93 12.37 -14.46
N LEU A 133 21.87 13.17 -14.68
CA LEU A 133 21.34 13.51 -16.03
C LEU A 133 22.39 14.09 -16.98
N ASP A 134 23.28 14.94 -16.49
CA ASP A 134 24.34 15.57 -17.30
C ASP A 134 25.33 14.55 -17.88
N HIS A 135 25.31 13.33 -17.36
CA HIS A 135 26.10 12.20 -17.84
C HIS A 135 25.26 11.14 -18.55
N VAL A 136 23.93 11.22 -18.66
CA VAL A 136 23.10 10.16 -19.31
C VAL A 136 22.98 10.34 -20.82
N ALA A 137 24.10 10.55 -21.53
CA ALA A 137 24.09 10.60 -23.00
C ALA A 137 24.10 9.20 -23.65
N THR A 138 24.45 8.15 -22.89
CA THR A 138 24.61 6.79 -23.41
C THR A 138 24.03 5.73 -22.47
N TRP A 139 23.65 4.58 -23.03
CA TRP A 139 23.14 3.42 -22.28
C TRP A 139 24.10 2.92 -21.19
N SER A 140 25.41 3.04 -21.41
CA SER A 140 26.42 2.68 -20.40
C SER A 140 26.34 3.55 -19.15
N LEU A 141 25.94 4.82 -19.28
CA LEU A 141 25.86 5.76 -18.16
C LEU A 141 24.58 5.57 -17.35
N LEU A 142 23.47 5.21 -18.01
CA LEU A 142 22.25 4.78 -17.31
C LEU A 142 22.51 3.53 -16.46
N ARG A 143 23.21 2.52 -17.01
CA ARG A 143 23.59 1.33 -16.26
C ARG A 143 24.42 1.68 -15.03
N HIS A 144 25.40 2.58 -15.19
CA HIS A 144 26.24 3.01 -14.07
C HIS A 144 25.44 3.72 -12.97
N ALA A 145 24.49 4.60 -13.33
CA ALA A 145 23.61 5.24 -12.34
C ALA A 145 22.72 4.22 -11.60
N LEU A 146 22.27 3.17 -12.28
CA LEU A 146 21.50 2.08 -11.67
C LEU A 146 22.36 1.18 -10.76
N GLU A 147 23.63 0.94 -11.10
CA GLU A 147 24.59 0.25 -10.24
C GLU A 147 24.90 1.06 -8.97
N GLN A 148 25.00 2.39 -9.08
CA GLN A 148 25.15 3.26 -7.91
C GLN A 148 23.92 3.22 -6.99
N PHE A 149 22.73 3.00 -7.54
CA PHE A 149 21.50 2.89 -6.76
C PHE A 149 21.51 1.69 -5.81
N ASP A 150 22.20 0.60 -6.15
CA ASP A 150 22.33 -0.57 -5.28
C ASP A 150 23.05 -0.26 -3.98
N GLY A 151 24.23 0.38 -4.09
CA GLY A 151 24.99 0.85 -2.93
C GLY A 151 24.20 1.89 -2.13
N TRP A 152 23.46 2.76 -2.83
CA TRP A 152 22.57 3.74 -2.20
C TRP A 152 21.44 3.08 -1.41
N ALA A 153 20.81 2.03 -1.94
CA ALA A 153 19.72 1.31 -1.29
C ALA A 153 20.21 0.62 0.00
N VAL A 154 21.38 -0.02 -0.04
CA VAL A 154 22.03 -0.62 1.13
C VAL A 154 22.37 0.44 2.17
N ALA A 155 22.98 1.56 1.75
CA ALA A 155 23.28 2.68 2.63
C ALA A 155 22.01 3.29 3.24
N SER A 156 20.94 3.43 2.46
CA SER A 156 19.65 3.95 2.93
C SER A 156 19.01 3.05 3.97
N LEU A 157 19.09 1.72 3.81
CA LEU A 157 18.60 0.80 4.83
C LEU A 157 19.31 1.00 6.17
N ALA A 158 20.63 1.15 6.15
CA ALA A 158 21.43 1.35 7.36
C ALA A 158 21.24 2.74 7.98
N LEU A 159 21.21 3.79 7.16
CA LEU A 159 21.23 5.18 7.60
C LEU A 159 19.84 5.76 7.83
N THR A 160 18.82 5.39 7.05
CA THR A 160 17.48 5.99 7.16
C THR A 160 16.41 4.94 7.46
N GLY A 161 16.80 3.69 7.73
CA GLY A 161 15.90 2.60 8.11
C GLY A 161 14.92 2.96 9.25
N PRO A 162 15.37 3.54 10.38
CA PRO A 162 14.47 3.92 11.47
C PRO A 162 13.40 4.95 11.06
N ALA A 163 13.75 5.89 10.18
CA ALA A 163 12.79 6.86 9.65
C ALA A 163 11.74 6.18 8.77
N HIS A 164 12.15 5.27 7.89
CA HIS A 164 11.23 4.49 7.04
C HIS A 164 10.27 3.63 7.86
N VAL A 165 10.76 2.93 8.87
CA VAL A 165 9.93 2.09 9.76
C VAL A 165 8.93 2.96 10.53
N THR A 166 9.39 4.10 11.07
CA THR A 166 8.52 5.05 11.78
C THR A 166 7.42 5.60 10.86
N PHE A 167 7.79 6.00 9.64
CA PHE A 167 6.86 6.49 8.64
C PHE A 167 5.80 5.43 8.30
N ALA A 168 6.23 4.23 7.91
CA ALA A 168 5.33 3.13 7.54
C ALA A 168 4.40 2.72 8.69
N ALA A 169 4.92 2.65 9.93
CA ALA A 169 4.11 2.33 11.10
C ALA A 169 3.01 3.37 11.35
N LEU A 170 3.35 4.66 11.34
CA LEU A 170 2.38 5.72 11.59
C LEU A 170 1.37 5.87 10.44
N VAL A 171 1.79 5.61 9.20
CA VAL A 171 0.87 5.50 8.04
C VAL A 171 -0.10 4.34 8.23
N GLY A 172 0.37 3.18 8.68
CA GLY A 172 -0.48 2.02 9.02
C GLY A 172 -1.49 2.34 10.13
N VAL A 173 -1.04 3.01 11.20
CA VAL A 173 -1.93 3.47 12.29
C VAL A 173 -2.98 4.45 11.77
N ARG A 174 -2.58 5.43 10.94
CA ARG A 174 -3.51 6.37 10.30
C ARG A 174 -4.53 5.64 9.43
N ALA A 175 -4.08 4.74 8.56
CA ALA A 175 -4.94 3.91 7.71
C ALA A 175 -5.96 3.12 8.53
N ASN A 176 -5.53 2.46 9.62
CA ASN A 176 -6.41 1.69 10.49
C ASN A 176 -7.46 2.58 11.16
N ARG A 177 -7.08 3.76 11.67
CA ARG A 177 -8.03 4.72 12.26
C ARG A 177 -9.02 5.26 11.23
N LEU A 178 -8.56 5.57 10.01
CA LEU A 178 -9.42 5.96 8.89
C LEU A 178 -10.37 4.82 8.47
N ALA A 179 -9.93 3.56 8.49
CA ALA A 179 -10.83 2.45 8.21
C ALA A 179 -11.91 2.31 9.31
N LYS A 180 -11.61 2.63 10.56
CA LYS A 180 -12.53 2.46 11.70
C LYS A 180 -13.46 3.63 12.00
N GLY A 181 -13.41 4.73 11.25
CA GLY A 181 -14.19 5.93 11.62
C GLY A 181 -13.55 6.79 12.70
N ALA A 182 -12.35 6.45 13.18
CA ALA A 182 -11.68 7.14 14.28
C ALA A 182 -10.89 8.37 13.83
N ILE A 183 -10.52 9.23 14.78
CA ILE A 183 -9.69 10.42 14.54
C ILE A 183 -8.29 9.98 14.05
N PRO A 184 -7.91 10.28 12.80
CA PRO A 184 -6.65 9.82 12.23
C PRO A 184 -5.44 10.51 12.88
N VAL A 185 -4.28 9.85 12.87
CA VAL A 185 -3.01 10.50 13.20
C VAL A 185 -2.76 11.60 12.16
N THR A 186 -2.46 12.81 12.60
CA THR A 186 -2.32 13.96 11.68
C THR A 186 -1.10 13.81 10.77
N VAL A 187 -1.19 14.37 9.56
CA VAL A 187 -0.06 14.41 8.60
C VAL A 187 1.18 15.06 9.23
N LYS A 188 0.99 16.15 9.99
CA LYS A 188 2.06 16.84 10.72
C LYS A 188 2.75 15.91 11.73
N THR A 189 1.97 15.13 12.49
CA THR A 189 2.53 14.18 13.48
C THR A 189 3.37 13.11 12.78
N ILE A 190 2.86 12.53 11.69
CA ILE A 190 3.59 11.50 10.91
C ILE A 190 4.91 12.08 10.40
N TYR A 191 4.85 13.24 9.74
CA TYR A 191 6.02 13.90 9.18
C TYR A 191 7.05 14.25 10.25
N LEU A 192 6.65 14.92 11.33
CA LEU A 192 7.57 15.34 12.38
C LEU A 192 8.20 14.13 13.11
N ALA A 193 7.41 13.10 13.41
CA ALA A 193 7.94 11.89 14.04
C ALA A 193 8.96 11.17 13.14
N THR A 194 8.72 11.18 11.82
CA THR A 194 9.64 10.59 10.83
C THR A 194 10.96 11.36 10.78
N VAL A 195 10.91 12.70 10.76
CA VAL A 195 12.10 13.57 10.81
C VAL A 195 12.87 13.38 12.11
N ILE A 196 12.17 13.30 13.25
CA ILE A 196 12.80 13.04 14.55
C ILE A 196 13.45 11.65 14.57
N ALA A 197 12.82 10.63 13.99
CA ALA A 197 13.38 9.29 13.90
C ALA A 197 14.65 9.24 13.03
N ALA A 198 14.84 10.17 12.11
CA ALA A 198 16.10 10.34 11.38
C ALA A 198 17.23 10.95 12.23
N CYS A 199 16.92 11.49 13.41
CA CYS A 199 17.91 12.04 14.33
C CYS A 199 18.53 10.98 15.28
N VAL A 200 18.22 9.69 15.11
CA VAL A 200 18.79 8.63 15.95
C VAL A 200 20.34 8.65 15.82
N PRO A 201 21.08 8.53 16.95
CA PRO A 201 22.54 8.70 16.95
C PRO A 201 23.23 7.77 15.94
N GLY A 202 24.16 8.34 15.16
CA GLY A 202 24.84 7.68 14.03
C GLY A 202 24.40 8.21 12.66
N ILE A 203 23.13 8.61 12.52
CA ILE A 203 22.57 9.15 11.26
C ILE A 203 22.87 10.64 11.11
N LEU A 204 22.81 11.40 12.22
CA LEU A 204 22.98 12.87 12.24
C LEU A 204 24.30 13.36 11.64
N VAL A 205 25.34 12.53 11.64
CA VAL A 205 26.65 12.87 11.07
C VAL A 205 26.66 12.70 9.54
N VAL A 206 25.83 11.80 9.00
CA VAL A 206 25.90 11.36 7.60
C VAL A 206 24.77 11.96 6.77
N VAL A 207 23.54 11.99 7.30
CA VAL A 207 22.37 12.52 6.60
C VAL A 207 21.75 13.62 7.45
N PRO A 208 21.85 14.89 7.03
CA PRO A 208 21.21 15.98 7.74
C PRO A 208 19.68 15.78 7.81
N PRO A 209 19.02 16.02 8.96
CA PRO A 209 17.57 15.87 9.09
C PRO A 209 16.75 16.67 8.08
N PHE A 210 17.28 17.80 7.60
CA PHE A 210 16.63 18.60 6.56
C PHE A 210 16.53 17.86 5.22
N VAL A 211 17.49 16.97 4.91
CA VAL A 211 17.44 16.15 3.69
C VAL A 211 16.29 15.17 3.79
N VAL A 212 16.14 14.48 4.93
CA VAL A 212 15.00 13.57 5.17
C VAL A 212 13.67 14.33 5.10
N ALA A 213 13.62 15.51 5.69
CA ALA A 213 12.44 16.38 5.63
C ALA A 213 12.08 16.72 4.17
N LEU A 214 13.05 17.11 3.36
CA LEU A 214 12.85 17.46 1.95
C LEU A 214 12.40 16.25 1.13
N THR A 215 13.07 15.10 1.29
CA THR A 215 12.72 13.86 0.56
C THR A 215 11.38 13.27 1.01
N GLY A 216 10.86 13.66 2.17
CA GLY A 216 9.54 13.28 2.64
C GLY A 216 8.39 14.08 2.03
N LEU A 217 8.64 15.27 1.45
CA LEU A 217 7.58 16.12 0.88
C LEU A 217 6.74 15.45 -0.22
N PRO A 218 7.34 14.70 -1.18
CA PRO A 218 6.57 13.99 -2.20
C PRO A 218 5.61 12.94 -1.63
N MET A 219 5.76 12.53 -0.37
CA MET A 219 4.88 11.56 0.29
C MET A 219 3.64 12.21 0.92
N LEU A 220 3.58 13.54 1.06
CA LEU A 220 2.42 14.21 1.67
C LEU A 220 1.11 14.00 0.90
N PRO A 221 1.08 14.08 -0.45
CA PRO A 221 -0.15 13.82 -1.22
C PRO A 221 -0.76 12.44 -0.94
N LEU A 222 0.07 11.41 -0.73
CA LEU A 222 -0.38 10.06 -0.37
C LEU A 222 -1.21 10.07 0.93
N LEU A 223 -0.76 10.82 1.94
CA LEU A 223 -1.41 10.85 3.26
C LEU A 223 -2.78 11.53 3.23
N TYR A 224 -2.97 12.53 2.37
CA TYR A 224 -4.26 13.17 2.13
C TYR A 224 -5.16 12.32 1.25
N TRP A 225 -4.61 11.67 0.22
CA TRP A 225 -5.38 10.79 -0.65
C TRP A 225 -6.05 9.64 0.10
N MET A 226 -5.40 9.11 1.15
CA MET A 226 -5.97 8.07 2.01
C MET A 226 -7.31 8.45 2.66
N GLU A 227 -7.50 9.74 3.01
CA GLU A 227 -8.76 10.21 3.59
C GLU A 227 -9.91 10.07 2.59
N GLY A 228 -9.71 10.56 1.37
CA GLY A 228 -10.70 10.44 0.30
C GLY A 228 -10.97 9.00 -0.14
N VAL A 229 -10.01 8.07 0.02
CA VAL A 229 -10.27 6.63 -0.20
C VAL A 229 -11.12 6.06 0.94
N ALA A 230 -10.80 6.41 2.19
CA ALA A 230 -11.52 5.93 3.36
C ALA A 230 -12.97 6.45 3.39
N GLU A 231 -13.21 7.70 3.00
CA GLU A 231 -14.54 8.31 2.88
C GLU A 231 -15.38 7.60 1.82
N ARG A 232 -14.84 7.38 0.62
CA ARG A 232 -15.52 6.63 -0.45
C ARG A 232 -15.86 5.19 -0.06
N ASP A 233 -15.09 4.58 0.83
CA ASP A 233 -15.37 3.25 1.36
C ASP A 233 -16.39 3.26 2.52
N ARG A 234 -16.64 4.42 3.15
CA ARG A 234 -17.64 4.60 4.22
C ARG A 234 -19.00 4.99 3.70
N GLU A 235 -19.06 5.77 2.63
CA GLU A 235 -20.31 6.25 2.07
C GLU A 235 -21.26 5.04 1.92
N PRO A 236 -22.36 5.00 2.71
CA PRO A 236 -23.34 3.96 2.52
C PRO A 236 -23.78 4.14 1.08
N ARG A 237 -23.53 3.14 0.24
CA ARG A 237 -24.09 3.16 -1.11
C ARG A 237 -25.58 3.15 -0.86
N ILE A 238 -26.18 4.34 -0.94
CA ILE A 238 -27.62 4.53 -0.96
C ILE A 238 -28.06 3.48 -1.97
N ALA A 239 -28.78 2.47 -1.48
CA ALA A 239 -29.32 1.45 -2.35
C ALA A 239 -30.13 2.24 -3.37
N LEU A 240 -29.58 2.40 -4.58
CA LEU A 240 -30.34 3.00 -5.67
C LEU A 240 -31.62 2.18 -5.71
N PRO A 241 -32.79 2.81 -5.54
CA PRO A 241 -34.03 2.06 -5.37
C PRO A 241 -34.14 1.08 -6.53
N THR A 242 -34.00 -0.21 -6.23
CA THR A 242 -34.11 -1.33 -7.17
C THR A 242 -35.54 -1.49 -7.72
N ALA A 243 -36.39 -0.49 -7.50
CA ALA A 243 -37.84 -0.53 -7.68
C ALA A 243 -38.34 -0.09 -9.06
N VAL A 244 -37.49 0.13 -10.08
CA VAL A 244 -37.96 0.60 -11.40
C VAL A 244 -37.87 -0.47 -12.51
N ALA A 245 -37.32 -1.65 -12.27
CA ALA A 245 -37.11 -2.66 -13.33
C ALA A 245 -38.02 -3.91 -13.25
N ARG A 246 -39.23 -3.80 -12.71
CA ARG A 246 -40.27 -4.86 -12.81
C ARG A 246 -41.65 -4.30 -13.12
N VAL A 247 -41.78 -3.47 -14.16
CA VAL A 247 -43.07 -3.25 -14.84
C VAL A 247 -42.82 -3.07 -16.33
N ALA A 248 -42.78 -4.17 -17.08
CA ALA A 248 -43.23 -4.32 -18.46
C ALA A 248 -43.16 -5.80 -18.84
#